data_AF-A0A2M7E113-F1
#
_entry.id   AF-A0A2M7E113-F1
#
_cell.length_a   1.000
_cell.length_b   1.000
_cell.length_c   1.000
_cell.angle_alpha   90.00
_cell.angle_beta   90.00
_cell.angle_gamma   90.00
#
_symmetry.space_group_name_H-M   'P 1'
#
loop_
_entity.id
_entity.type
_entity.pdbx_description
1 polymer ?
#
loop_
_entity_poly.entity_id
_entity_poly.type
_entity_poly.pdbx_seq_one_letter_code
_entity_poly.pdbx_strand_id
1 'polypeptide(L)'
;DLIEIDDPFIKDKSGQPHKLIRIKREERLKRIKETIQALKIISGGAMQTSNMGDVTPKFIVLATTKSGNHPFSHIVKSTSISIGVEKVELNIDGLKQVLEDYKDQLVGPVFIGKRSGFMDEYEKDITEKLVNYFITAEDLKKITTENLENANDKPSVFYSSINNVIDLYCNYLEKIVK
;
A
#
# COMPACT_ATOMS: atom_id res chain seq x y z
N ASP A 1 -0.45 -25.05 -11.54
CA ASP A 1 0.72 -25.33 -10.67
C ASP A 1 0.49 -24.97 -9.21
N LEU A 2 0.21 -26.00 -8.41
CA LEU A 2 -0.02 -25.91 -6.97
C LEU A 2 1.12 -26.63 -6.24
N ILE A 3 1.44 -26.21 -5.03
CA ILE A 3 2.41 -26.84 -4.12
C ILE A 3 1.75 -27.11 -2.77
N GLU A 4 2.23 -28.14 -2.07
CA GLU A 4 1.85 -28.37 -0.67
C GLU A 4 2.87 -27.72 0.27
N ILE A 5 2.39 -27.04 1.30
CA ILE A 5 3.20 -26.48 2.39
C ILE A 5 2.59 -26.86 3.73
N ASP A 6 3.38 -26.77 4.80
CA ASP A 6 2.89 -26.98 6.16
C ASP A 6 2.09 -25.77 6.67
N ASP A 7 0.97 -26.03 7.33
CA ASP A 7 0.20 -25.04 8.08
C ASP A 7 0.94 -24.69 9.39
N PRO A 8 1.39 -23.44 9.58
CA PRO A 8 2.11 -23.06 10.79
C PRO A 8 1.21 -22.94 12.03
N PHE A 9 -0.12 -22.92 11.86
CA PHE A 9 -1.09 -22.68 12.94
C PHE A 9 -1.90 -23.93 13.31
N ILE A 10 -2.25 -24.78 12.33
CA ILE A 10 -3.11 -25.95 12.56
C ILE A 10 -2.26 -27.22 12.61
N LYS A 11 -2.30 -27.90 13.76
CA LYS A 11 -1.65 -29.19 13.99
C LYS A 11 -2.68 -30.28 14.27
N ASP A 12 -2.40 -31.48 13.81
CA ASP A 12 -3.22 -32.65 14.08
C ASP A 12 -3.02 -33.18 15.52
N LYS A 13 -3.75 -34.25 15.86
CA LYS A 13 -3.67 -34.90 17.18
C LYS A 13 -2.28 -35.47 17.51
N SER A 14 -1.44 -35.69 16.51
CA SER A 14 -0.06 -36.17 16.66
C SER A 14 0.97 -35.04 16.74
N GLY A 15 0.52 -33.78 16.61
CA GLY A 15 1.37 -32.59 16.62
C GLY A 15 1.98 -32.26 15.25
N GLN A 16 1.63 -32.99 14.18
CA GLN A 16 2.08 -32.69 12.83
C GLN A 16 1.26 -31.57 12.20
N PRO A 17 1.87 -30.66 11.43
CA PRO A 17 1.14 -29.59 10.76
C PRO A 17 0.23 -30.16 9.66
N HIS A 18 -0.94 -29.55 9.50
CA HIS A 18 -1.79 -29.84 8.34
C HIS A 18 -1.11 -29.37 7.04
N LYS A 19 -1.49 -29.98 5.90
CA LYS A 19 -1.00 -29.55 4.58
C LYS A 19 -1.92 -28.50 3.98
N LEU A 20 -1.33 -27.42 3.46
CA LEU A 20 -2.00 -26.37 2.71
C LEU A 20 -1.61 -26.45 1.25
N ILE A 21 -2.60 -26.29 0.37
CA ILE A 21 -2.38 -26.13 -1.06
C ILE A 21 -2.15 -24.65 -1.36
N ARG A 22 -1.02 -24.33 -1.99
CA ARG A 22 -0.63 -22.96 -2.32
C ARG A 22 -0.22 -22.84 -3.79
N ILE A 23 -0.60 -21.75 -4.43
CA ILE A 23 -0.11 -21.41 -5.77
C ILE A 23 1.40 -21.15 -5.70
N LYS A 24 2.18 -21.59 -6.71
CA LYS A 24 3.63 -21.32 -6.79
C LYS A 24 3.94 -19.82 -6.66
N ARG A 25 5.08 -19.50 -6.06
CA ARG A 25 5.51 -18.11 -5.81
C ARG A 25 5.46 -17.22 -7.05
N GLU A 26 6.00 -17.70 -8.16
CA GLU A 26 6.06 -16.96 -9.44
C GLU A 26 4.67 -16.52 -9.91
N GLU A 27 3.71 -17.44 -9.92
CA GLU A 27 2.34 -17.16 -10.34
C GLU A 27 1.61 -16.23 -9.35
N ARG A 28 1.85 -16.37 -8.04
CA ARG A 28 1.33 -15.41 -7.04
C ARG A 28 1.86 -14.00 -7.28
N LEU A 29 3.17 -13.88 -7.43
CA LEU A 29 3.84 -12.60 -7.64
C LEU A 29 3.38 -11.93 -8.93
N LYS A 30 3.27 -12.71 -10.01
CA LYS A 30 2.71 -12.25 -11.30
C LYS A 30 1.31 -11.66 -11.10
N ARG A 31 0.38 -12.41 -10.50
CA ARG A 31 -1.00 -11.93 -10.26
C ARG A 31 -1.07 -10.67 -9.43
N ILE A 32 -0.28 -10.61 -8.35
CA ILE A 32 -0.24 -9.44 -7.46
C ILE A 32 0.24 -8.21 -8.26
N LYS A 33 1.37 -8.34 -8.97
CA LYS A 33 1.94 -7.23 -9.75
C LYS A 33 1.01 -6.77 -10.86
N GLU A 34 0.46 -7.69 -11.65
CA GLU A 34 -0.45 -7.35 -12.75
C GLU A 34 -1.71 -6.63 -12.23
N THR A 35 -2.25 -7.07 -11.09
CA THR A 35 -3.41 -6.42 -10.44
C THR A 35 -3.09 -4.99 -10.01
N ILE A 36 -1.93 -4.77 -9.37
CA ILE A 36 -1.53 -3.44 -8.90
C ILE A 36 -1.16 -2.55 -10.11
N GLN A 37 -0.47 -3.08 -11.11
CA GLN A 37 -0.12 -2.35 -12.34
C GLN A 37 -1.36 -1.93 -13.12
N ALA A 38 -2.42 -2.73 -13.11
CA ALA A 38 -3.69 -2.38 -13.75
C ALA A 38 -4.28 -1.07 -13.21
N LEU A 39 -3.99 -0.67 -11.96
CA LEU A 39 -4.45 0.61 -11.39
C LEU A 39 -3.96 1.84 -12.19
N LYS A 40 -2.84 1.73 -12.91
CA LYS A 40 -2.32 2.83 -13.76
C LYS A 40 -3.22 3.14 -14.94
N ILE A 41 -3.97 2.14 -15.41
CA ILE A 41 -4.75 2.17 -16.65
C ILE A 41 -6.17 1.65 -16.44
N ILE A 42 -6.61 1.52 -15.19
CA ILE A 42 -7.90 0.93 -14.89
C ILE A 42 -8.97 1.75 -15.61
N SER A 43 -9.82 1.03 -16.32
CA SER A 43 -10.94 1.53 -17.07
C SER A 43 -12.09 0.57 -16.81
N GLY A 44 -13.28 1.09 -16.51
CA GLY A 44 -14.39 0.22 -16.10
C GLY A 44 -15.47 0.92 -15.28
N GLY A 45 -16.65 0.31 -15.28
CA GLY A 45 -17.87 0.82 -14.63
C GLY A 45 -19.10 0.50 -15.50
N ALA A 46 -20.22 0.16 -14.88
CA ALA A 46 -21.46 -0.25 -15.57
C ALA A 46 -22.02 0.83 -16.54
N MET A 47 -21.55 2.07 -16.44
CA MET A 47 -21.96 3.22 -17.27
C MET A 47 -20.83 3.88 -18.08
N GLN A 48 -19.65 3.23 -18.22
CA GLN A 48 -18.51 3.80 -18.97
C GLN A 48 -18.81 4.07 -20.47
N THR A 49 -19.87 3.48 -21.03
CA THR A 49 -20.34 3.83 -22.38
C THR A 49 -21.03 5.20 -22.45
N SER A 50 -21.41 5.82 -21.31
CA SER A 50 -22.12 7.10 -21.27
C SER A 50 -21.32 8.26 -20.66
N ASN A 51 -20.29 7.98 -19.87
CA ASN A 51 -19.51 9.03 -19.21
C ASN A 51 -18.04 8.60 -19.21
N MET A 52 -17.20 9.28 -19.99
CA MET A 52 -15.75 9.10 -20.11
C MET A 52 -15.03 9.49 -18.80
N GLY A 53 -15.44 8.91 -17.68
CA GLY A 53 -14.89 9.21 -16.36
C GLY A 53 -13.54 8.55 -16.16
N ASP A 54 -12.51 9.37 -15.90
CA ASP A 54 -11.19 8.89 -15.50
C ASP A 54 -11.28 8.23 -14.11
N VAL A 55 -11.19 6.90 -14.08
CA VAL A 55 -11.25 6.08 -12.86
C VAL A 55 -9.86 5.71 -12.31
N THR A 56 -8.79 6.25 -12.90
CA THR A 56 -7.43 6.04 -12.36
C THR A 56 -7.27 6.78 -11.02
N PRO A 57 -6.53 6.21 -10.05
CA PRO A 57 -6.33 6.86 -8.76
C PRO A 57 -5.57 8.18 -8.92
N LYS A 58 -6.04 9.20 -8.18
CA LYS A 58 -5.39 10.52 -8.08
C LYS A 58 -4.60 10.68 -6.79
N PHE A 59 -4.91 9.84 -5.82
CA PHE A 59 -4.17 9.62 -4.58
C PHE A 59 -4.20 8.11 -4.28
N ILE A 60 -3.09 7.53 -3.83
CA ILE A 60 -3.00 6.10 -3.49
C ILE A 60 -2.06 5.88 -2.31
N VAL A 61 -2.40 4.93 -1.44
CA VAL A 61 -1.52 4.42 -0.39
C VAL A 61 -1.38 2.91 -0.58
N LEU A 62 -0.15 2.43 -0.75
CA LEU A 62 0.18 1.02 -0.88
C LEU A 62 1.08 0.62 0.29
N ALA A 63 0.67 -0.41 1.02
CA ALA A 63 1.41 -0.93 2.15
C ALA A 63 1.30 -2.45 2.20
N THR A 64 2.40 -3.12 2.54
CA THR A 64 2.36 -4.53 2.94
C THR A 64 2.18 -4.58 4.45
N THR A 65 1.27 -5.41 4.95
CA THR A 65 1.01 -5.52 6.39
C THR A 65 0.94 -6.97 6.84
N LYS A 66 1.16 -7.21 8.13
CA LYS A 66 0.99 -8.52 8.80
C LYS A 66 -0.47 -8.80 9.18
N SER A 67 -1.37 -7.81 9.03
CA SER A 67 -2.77 -7.89 9.44
C SER A 67 -3.73 -7.88 8.24
N GLY A 68 -4.94 -8.42 8.40
CA GLY A 68 -5.96 -8.37 7.35
C GLY A 68 -6.69 -7.02 7.24
N ASN A 69 -6.60 -6.16 8.26
CA ASN A 69 -7.31 -4.89 8.31
C ASN A 69 -6.41 -3.76 7.79
N HIS A 70 -6.93 -2.92 6.88
CA HIS A 70 -6.19 -1.76 6.42
C HIS A 70 -6.26 -0.62 7.46
N PRO A 71 -5.14 0.02 7.84
CA PRO A 71 -5.14 1.03 8.91
C PRO A 71 -5.46 2.45 8.42
N PHE A 72 -5.58 2.67 7.10
CA PHE A 72 -5.67 3.99 6.48
C PHE A 72 -7.10 4.53 6.28
N SER A 73 -8.10 4.03 7.00
CA SER A 73 -9.52 4.36 6.74
C SER A 73 -9.87 5.85 6.90
N HIS A 74 -9.20 6.58 7.81
CA HIS A 74 -9.56 7.96 8.17
C HIS A 74 -8.49 9.00 7.78
N ILE A 75 -7.59 8.64 6.86
CA ILE A 75 -6.58 9.59 6.34
C ILE A 75 -7.20 10.56 5.33
N VAL A 76 -8.35 10.23 4.74
CA VAL A 76 -9.16 11.14 3.94
C VAL A 76 -10.51 11.27 4.62
N LYS A 77 -10.96 12.50 4.85
CA LYS A 77 -12.24 12.80 5.50
C LYS A 77 -13.04 13.79 4.66
N SER A 78 -14.34 13.83 4.93
CA SER A 78 -15.22 14.89 4.44
C SER A 78 -15.48 15.89 5.55
N THR A 79 -15.31 17.18 5.26
CA THR A 79 -15.61 18.28 6.17
C THR A 79 -16.70 19.15 5.57
N SER A 80 -17.79 19.37 6.31
CA SER A 80 -18.87 20.25 5.88
C SER A 80 -18.41 21.71 5.92
N ILE A 81 -18.54 22.40 4.78
CA ILE A 81 -18.29 23.84 4.68
C ILE A 81 -19.60 24.60 4.92
N SER A 82 -20.71 24.09 4.39
CA SER A 82 -22.06 24.62 4.57
C SER A 82 -23.10 23.52 4.37
N ILE A 83 -24.38 23.83 4.57
CA ILE A 83 -25.49 22.90 4.33
C ILE A 83 -25.38 22.35 2.88
N GLY A 84 -25.19 21.03 2.75
CA GLY A 84 -25.09 20.34 1.48
C GLY A 84 -23.76 20.52 0.72
N VAL A 85 -22.76 21.20 1.29
CA VAL A 85 -21.44 21.39 0.67
C VAL A 85 -20.37 20.76 1.55
N GLU A 86 -19.68 19.78 0.97
CA GLU A 86 -18.60 19.04 1.61
C GLU A 86 -17.29 19.27 0.86
N LYS A 87 -16.19 19.33 1.61
CA LYS A 87 -14.83 19.33 1.08
C LYS A 87 -14.11 18.08 1.52
N VAL A 88 -13.45 17.45 0.57
CA VAL A 88 -12.52 16.35 0.84
C VAL A 88 -11.24 16.93 1.42
N GLU A 89 -10.84 16.40 2.58
CA GLU A 89 -9.64 16.82 3.27
C GLU A 89 -8.69 15.64 3.50
N LEU A 90 -7.41 15.85 3.23
CA LEU A 90 -6.36 14.91 3.56
C LEU A 90 -5.88 15.18 4.98
N ASN A 91 -6.14 14.23 5.88
CA ASN A 91 -5.77 14.29 7.28
C ASN A 91 -4.33 13.79 7.47
N ILE A 92 -3.34 14.66 7.26
CA ILE A 92 -1.92 14.34 7.38
C ILE A 92 -1.54 13.93 8.81
N ASP A 93 -2.14 14.55 9.82
CA ASP A 93 -1.87 14.20 11.22
C ASP A 93 -2.39 12.80 11.55
N GLY A 94 -3.57 12.44 11.03
CA GLY A 94 -4.10 11.08 11.10
C GLY A 94 -3.25 10.06 10.36
N LEU A 95 -2.71 10.40 9.18
CA LEU A 95 -1.75 9.56 8.47
C LEU A 95 -0.49 9.31 9.29
N LYS A 96 0.06 10.36 9.93
CA LYS A 96 1.22 10.23 10.83
C LYS A 96 0.92 9.30 12.00
N GLN A 97 -0.23 9.48 12.64
CA GLN A 97 -0.66 8.60 13.72
C GLN A 97 -0.76 7.14 13.26
N VAL A 98 -1.36 6.89 12.10
CA VAL A 98 -1.43 5.53 11.52
C VAL A 98 -0.05 4.93 11.29
N LEU A 99 0.91 5.71 10.77
CA LEU A 99 2.27 5.23 10.54
C LEU A 99 2.95 4.79 11.84
N GLU A 100 2.77 5.54 12.93
CA GLU A 100 3.34 5.22 14.24
C GLU A 100 2.61 4.06 14.94
N ASP A 101 1.28 4.14 15.04
CA ASP A 101 0.47 3.16 15.78
C ASP A 101 0.51 1.77 15.14
N TYR A 102 0.68 1.70 13.81
CA TYR A 102 0.72 0.45 13.06
C TYR A 102 2.13 0.05 12.62
N LYS A 103 3.21 0.69 13.08
CA LYS A 103 4.58 0.42 12.62
C LYS A 103 4.98 -1.05 12.71
N ASP A 104 4.53 -1.77 13.74
CA ASP A 104 4.85 -3.18 13.94
C ASP A 104 4.09 -4.11 12.98
N GLN A 105 2.94 -3.64 12.49
CA GLN A 105 2.09 -4.33 11.52
C GLN A 105 2.51 -4.02 10.09
N LEU A 106 3.16 -2.88 9.83
CA LEU A 106 3.72 -2.55 8.53
C LEU A 106 4.93 -3.43 8.23
N VAL A 107 5.01 -3.90 6.99
CA VAL A 107 6.16 -4.65 6.46
C VAL A 107 6.88 -3.73 5.48
N GLY A 108 7.91 -3.05 5.99
CA GLY A 108 8.69 -2.08 5.23
C GLY A 108 7.97 -0.77 4.98
N PRO A 109 8.39 -0.01 3.95
CA PRO A 109 7.87 1.33 3.70
C PRO A 109 6.44 1.35 3.18
N VAL A 110 5.72 2.41 3.51
CA VAL A 110 4.44 2.77 2.91
C VAL A 110 4.69 3.62 1.67
N PHE A 111 4.04 3.29 0.55
CA PHE A 111 4.19 4.03 -0.69
C PHE A 111 2.97 4.91 -0.89
N ILE A 112 3.19 6.22 -1.01
CA ILE A 112 2.14 7.22 -1.18
C ILE A 112 2.31 7.86 -2.55
N GLY A 113 1.29 7.73 -3.39
CA GLY A 113 1.25 8.36 -4.70
C GLY A 113 0.22 9.48 -4.75
N LYS A 114 0.57 10.61 -5.38
CA LYS A 114 -0.36 11.70 -5.68
C LYS A 114 -0.19 12.14 -7.14
N ARG A 115 -1.28 12.51 -7.80
CA ARG A 115 -1.24 13.14 -9.12
C ARG A 115 -1.12 14.66 -8.95
N SER A 116 -0.18 15.27 -9.65
CA SER A 116 -0.11 16.73 -9.74
C SER A 116 -1.43 17.28 -10.33
N GLY A 117 -1.94 18.38 -9.77
CA GLY A 117 -3.25 18.94 -10.12
C GLY A 117 -4.42 18.39 -9.30
N PHE A 118 -4.17 17.46 -8.37
CA PHE A 118 -5.18 16.91 -7.47
C PHE A 118 -4.73 17.08 -6.03
N MET A 119 -5.50 17.79 -5.19
CA MET A 119 -5.19 18.04 -3.78
C MET A 119 -3.83 18.75 -3.57
N ASP A 120 -3.46 19.66 -4.47
CA ASP A 120 -2.18 20.36 -4.44
C ASP A 120 -2.00 21.27 -3.22
N GLU A 121 -3.10 21.69 -2.58
CA GLU A 121 -3.06 22.44 -1.33
C GLU A 121 -2.41 21.66 -0.18
N TYR A 122 -2.35 20.32 -0.26
CA TYR A 122 -1.72 19.47 0.75
C TYR A 122 -0.26 19.11 0.42
N GLU A 123 0.29 19.52 -0.73
CA GLU A 123 1.65 19.17 -1.13
C GLU A 123 2.69 19.63 -0.09
N LYS A 124 2.52 20.86 0.40
CA LYS A 124 3.37 21.43 1.44
C LYS A 124 3.25 20.65 2.76
N ASP A 125 2.03 20.37 3.19
CA ASP A 125 1.80 19.63 4.43
C ASP A 125 2.35 18.20 4.38
N ILE A 126 2.19 17.51 3.24
CA ILE A 126 2.79 16.19 3.01
C ILE A 126 4.31 16.30 3.14
N THR A 127 4.92 17.21 2.40
CA THR A 127 6.38 17.31 2.31
C THR A 127 7.03 17.77 3.61
N GLU A 128 6.41 18.69 4.35
CA GLU A 128 6.94 19.21 5.62
C GLU A 128 6.64 18.29 6.81
N LYS A 129 5.39 17.81 6.96
CA LYS A 129 5.01 17.00 8.13
C LYS A 129 5.52 15.57 8.04
N LEU A 130 5.71 15.03 6.83
CA LEU A 130 6.20 13.67 6.63
C LEU A 130 7.70 13.58 6.31
N VAL A 131 8.42 14.71 6.28
CA VAL A 131 9.85 14.77 5.89
C VAL A 131 10.72 13.71 6.60
N ASN A 132 10.44 13.48 7.89
CA ASN A 132 11.21 12.56 8.72
C ASN A 132 10.93 11.08 8.44
N TYR A 133 9.88 10.76 7.70
CA TYR A 133 9.55 9.40 7.28
C TYR A 133 10.08 9.08 5.88
N PHE A 134 10.46 10.09 5.09
CA PHE A 134 10.80 9.87 3.70
C PHE A 134 12.08 9.06 3.51
N ILE A 135 12.00 8.13 2.56
CA ILE A 135 13.11 7.35 2.05
C ILE A 135 13.26 7.57 0.55
N THR A 136 14.48 7.38 0.05
CA THR A 136 14.78 7.56 -1.37
C THR A 136 14.54 6.28 -2.18
N ALA A 137 14.52 6.40 -3.51
CA ALA A 137 14.50 5.24 -4.40
C ALA A 137 15.77 4.38 -4.24
N GLU A 138 16.90 5.01 -3.91
CA GLU A 138 18.16 4.33 -3.61
C GLU A 138 18.05 3.50 -2.33
N ASP A 139 17.35 3.99 -1.31
CA ASP A 139 17.13 3.25 -0.07
C ASP A 139 16.21 2.05 -0.29
N LEU A 140 15.15 2.21 -1.09
CA LEU A 140 14.28 1.09 -1.52
C LEU A 140 15.05 -0.04 -2.20
N LYS A 141 16.07 0.27 -3.00
CA LYS A 141 16.90 -0.73 -3.68
C LYS A 141 17.69 -1.58 -2.67
N LYS A 142 18.10 -1.01 -1.54
CA LYS A 142 18.87 -1.68 -0.48
C LYS A 142 18.02 -2.58 0.44
N ILE A 143 16.69 -2.41 0.43
CA ILE A 143 15.79 -3.24 1.25
C ILE A 143 15.85 -4.68 0.76
N THR A 144 16.05 -5.60 1.72
CA THR A 144 16.02 -7.06 1.57
C THR A 144 15.07 -7.65 2.61
N THR A 145 14.64 -8.90 2.41
CA THR A 145 13.76 -9.62 3.34
C THR A 145 14.36 -9.75 4.74
N GLU A 146 15.67 -9.98 4.82
CA GLU A 146 16.43 -10.10 6.08
C GLU A 146 16.47 -8.78 6.85
N ASN A 147 16.61 -7.66 6.14
CA ASN A 147 16.66 -6.33 6.76
C ASN A 147 15.27 -5.88 7.25
N LEU A 148 14.18 -6.35 6.64
CA LEU A 148 12.81 -6.00 7.05
C LEU A 148 12.38 -6.61 8.37
N GLU A 149 12.89 -7.79 8.72
CA GLU A 149 12.57 -8.45 9.99
C GLU A 149 13.14 -7.68 11.20
N ASN A 150 14.09 -6.76 10.98
CA ASN A 150 14.74 -5.92 11.99
C ASN A 150 14.47 -4.41 11.84
N ALA A 151 13.70 -3.97 10.84
CA ALA A 151 13.60 -2.56 10.45
C ALA A 151 12.46 -1.74 11.08
N ASN A 152 11.71 -2.29 12.04
CA ASN A 152 10.45 -1.69 12.52
C ASN A 152 10.60 -0.59 13.59
N ASP A 153 11.82 -0.09 13.84
CA ASP A 153 12.02 0.91 14.90
C ASP A 153 11.33 2.24 14.56
N LYS A 154 11.27 2.58 13.27
CA LYS A 154 10.63 3.78 12.74
C LYS A 154 9.93 3.51 11.39
N PRO A 155 8.67 3.96 11.20
CA PRO A 155 8.00 3.81 9.92
C PRO A 155 8.70 4.64 8.83
N SER A 156 8.56 4.21 7.58
CA SER A 156 9.12 4.91 6.43
C SER A 156 8.10 5.07 5.30
N VAL A 157 8.26 6.13 4.52
CA VAL A 157 7.34 6.52 3.44
C VAL A 157 8.14 6.78 2.17
N PHE A 158 7.72 6.18 1.07
CA PHE A 158 8.14 6.60 -0.26
C PHE A 158 7.02 7.42 -0.90
N TYR A 159 7.29 8.69 -1.22
CA TYR A 159 6.29 9.61 -1.77
C TYR A 159 6.71 10.08 -3.18
N SER A 160 5.80 9.93 -4.16
CA SER A 160 6.06 10.28 -5.56
C SER A 160 4.76 10.38 -6.38
N SER A 161 4.86 10.55 -7.70
CA SER A 161 3.74 10.32 -8.62
C SER A 161 3.15 8.91 -8.52
N ILE A 162 1.85 8.78 -8.79
CA ILE A 162 1.07 7.52 -8.77
C ILE A 162 1.78 6.39 -9.51
N ASN A 163 2.19 6.62 -10.75
CA ASN A 163 2.80 5.59 -11.60
C ASN A 163 4.14 5.11 -11.03
N ASN A 164 4.98 6.03 -10.55
CA ASN A 164 6.28 5.67 -9.97
C ASN A 164 6.11 4.88 -8.67
N VAL A 165 5.16 5.27 -7.82
CA VAL A 165 4.79 4.53 -6.61
C VAL A 165 4.34 3.11 -6.94
N ILE A 166 3.47 2.93 -7.94
CA ILE A 166 3.00 1.62 -8.37
C ILE A 166 4.16 0.76 -8.88
N ASP A 167 5.02 1.31 -9.74
CA ASP A 167 6.13 0.56 -10.34
C ASP A 167 7.15 0.14 -9.28
N LEU A 168 7.51 1.05 -8.37
CA LEU A 168 8.45 0.75 -7.28
C LEU A 168 7.87 -0.19 -6.22
N TYR A 169 6.57 -0.09 -5.92
CA TYR A 169 5.92 -1.04 -5.02
C TYR A 169 5.90 -2.46 -5.61
N CYS A 170 5.62 -2.59 -6.92
CA CYS A 170 5.70 -3.87 -7.62
C CYS A 170 7.12 -4.47 -7.59
N ASN A 171 8.16 -3.66 -7.77
CA ASN A 171 9.55 -4.11 -7.65
C ASN A 171 9.91 -4.50 -6.20
N TYR A 172 9.40 -3.76 -5.22
CA TYR A 172 9.56 -4.08 -3.81
C TYR A 172 8.93 -5.43 -3.45
N LEU A 173 7.73 -5.72 -3.96
CA LEU A 173 7.03 -6.99 -3.75
C LEU A 173 7.81 -8.22 -4.24
N GLU A 174 8.61 -8.08 -5.31
CA GLU A 174 9.46 -9.17 -5.79
C GLU A 174 10.48 -9.65 -4.76
N LYS A 175 10.87 -8.76 -3.85
CA LYS A 175 11.84 -9.06 -2.80
C LYS A 175 11.17 -9.74 -1.62
N ILE A 176 9.98 -9.28 -1.25
CA ILE A 176 9.36 -9.62 0.04
C ILE A 176 8.33 -10.75 -0.02
N VAL A 177 7.74 -11.01 -1.19
CA VAL A 177 6.82 -12.14 -1.35
C VAL A 177 7.63 -13.43 -1.29
N LYS A 178 7.48 -14.18 -0.20
CA LYS A 178 7.96 -15.56 -0.01
C LYS A 178 7.03 -16.52 -0.75
#